data_AF-A0A349K5Z8-F1
#
_entry.id   AF-A0A349K5Z8-F1
#
_cell.length_a   1.000
_cell.length_b   1.000
_cell.length_c   1.000
_cell.angle_alpha   90.00
_cell.angle_beta   90.00
_cell.angle_gamma   90.00
#
_symmetry.space_group_name_H-M   'P 1'
#
loop_
_entity.id
_entity.type
_entity.pdbx_description
1 polymer ?
#
loop_
_entity_poly.entity_id
_entity_poly.type
_entity_poly.pdbx_seq_one_letter_code
_entity_poly.pdbx_strand_id
1 'polypeptide(L)'
;NITFDDEGHPFEVFANLGKSGSSDSAYLEAIARLSSMALRAGIDPSQIVDQLRGITDVPVWDGGTLVRSAPDAVALALSRHLTNLNDGSNVIDSVASSAQLGLFPSTNKESDQQDNSNTASGAKCPECSGYLLHQEGCLNCPDCGYNKCE
;
A
#
# COMPACT_ATOMS: atom_id res chain seq x y z
N ASN A 1 9.27 -12.09 8.96
CA ASN A 1 10.48 -11.88 9.79
C ASN A 1 11.54 -11.24 8.91
N ILE A 2 12.20 -10.18 9.37
CA ILE A 2 13.24 -9.46 8.63
C ILE A 2 14.50 -9.46 9.49
N THR A 3 15.63 -9.84 8.90
CA THR A 3 16.95 -9.78 9.55
C THR A 3 17.72 -8.56 9.08
N PHE A 4 18.77 -8.20 9.83
CA PHE A 4 19.59 -7.02 9.57
C PHE A 4 21.06 -7.42 9.57
N ASP A 5 21.88 -6.70 8.80
CA ASP A 5 23.33 -6.86 8.80
C ASP A 5 23.98 -6.14 10.01
N ASP A 6 25.31 -6.17 10.08
CA ASP A 6 26.09 -5.55 11.15
C ASP A 6 25.97 -4.01 11.17
N GLU A 7 25.54 -3.40 10.07
CA GLU A 7 25.31 -1.96 9.91
C GLU A 7 23.86 -1.56 10.23
N GLY A 8 22.97 -2.54 10.47
CA GLY A 8 21.57 -2.33 10.77
C GLY A 8 20.66 -2.23 9.54
N HIS A 9 21.16 -2.52 8.34
CA HIS A 9 20.37 -2.53 7.11
C HIS A 9 19.62 -3.86 6.94
N PRO A 10 18.39 -3.85 6.36
CA PRO A 10 17.66 -5.08 6.07
C PRO A 10 18.48 -6.05 5.17
N PHE A 11 18.61 -7.31 5.61
CA PHE A 11 19.45 -8.31 4.95
C PHE A 11 18.66 -9.48 4.35
N GLU A 12 17.73 -10.08 5.10
CA GLU A 12 16.89 -11.17 4.59
C GLU A 12 15.43 -11.02 5.04
N VAL A 13 14.53 -11.55 4.21
CA VAL A 13 13.10 -11.66 4.47
C VAL A 13 12.71 -13.13 4.54
N PHE A 14 12.09 -13.52 5.65
CA PHE A 14 11.50 -14.84 5.83
C PHE A 14 10.00 -14.71 6.07
N ALA A 15 9.22 -15.43 5.28
CA ALA A 15 7.77 -15.41 5.38
C ALA A 15 7.22 -16.84 5.33
N ASN A 16 6.29 -17.13 6.23
CA ASN A 16 5.58 -18.40 6.32
C ASN A 16 4.09 -18.12 6.41
N LEU A 17 3.29 -18.86 5.66
CA LEU A 17 1.83 -18.84 5.79
C LEU A 17 1.39 -19.98 6.71
N GLY A 18 0.46 -19.72 7.63
CA GLY A 18 0.03 -20.68 8.67
C GLY A 18 -0.64 -21.98 8.17
N LYS A 19 -0.79 -22.14 6.85
CA LYS A 19 -1.21 -23.37 6.20
C LYS A 19 -0.18 -23.72 5.12
N SER A 20 0.65 -24.72 5.41
CA SER A 20 1.67 -25.20 4.47
C SER A 20 1.02 -25.84 3.23
N GLY A 21 1.63 -25.65 2.06
CA GLY A 21 1.28 -26.38 0.84
C GLY A 21 0.17 -25.77 -0.04
N SER A 22 -0.27 -24.54 0.24
CA SER A 22 -1.12 -23.78 -0.70
C SER A 22 -0.28 -23.09 -1.79
N SER A 23 -0.94 -22.68 -2.88
CA SER A 23 -0.36 -21.78 -3.88
C SER A 23 0.24 -20.53 -3.26
N ASP A 24 -0.48 -19.94 -2.31
CA ASP A 24 -0.12 -18.67 -1.69
C ASP A 24 1.12 -18.84 -0.80
N SER A 25 1.25 -19.99 -0.14
CA SER A 25 2.47 -20.35 0.60
C SER A 25 3.66 -20.48 -0.34
N ALA A 26 3.50 -21.08 -1.52
CA ALA A 26 4.57 -21.22 -2.50
C ALA A 26 4.98 -19.88 -3.12
N TYR A 27 4.01 -19.03 -3.46
CA TYR A 27 4.29 -17.67 -3.95
C TYR A 27 4.95 -16.81 -2.88
N LEU A 28 4.46 -16.84 -1.64
CA LEU A 28 5.06 -16.09 -0.53
C LEU A 28 6.50 -16.55 -0.25
N GLU A 29 6.78 -17.85 -0.29
CA GLU A 29 8.14 -18.37 -0.16
C GLU A 29 9.03 -17.88 -1.32
N ALA A 30 8.55 -17.95 -2.56
CA ALA A 30 9.29 -17.45 -3.72
C ALA A 30 9.59 -15.95 -3.59
N ILE A 31 8.61 -15.14 -3.21
CA ILE A 31 8.77 -13.69 -2.98
C ILE A 31 9.80 -13.46 -1.88
N ALA A 32 9.71 -14.13 -0.73
CA ALA A 32 10.66 -13.97 0.37
C ALA A 32 12.10 -14.32 -0.04
N ARG A 33 12.28 -15.40 -0.81
CA ARG A 33 13.60 -15.82 -1.32
C ARG A 33 14.18 -14.82 -2.33
N LEU A 34 13.35 -14.30 -3.24
CA LEU A 34 13.77 -13.30 -4.22
C LEU A 34 14.07 -11.94 -3.56
N SER A 35 13.23 -11.49 -2.63
CA SER A 35 13.49 -10.27 -1.85
C SER A 35 14.79 -10.40 -1.04
N SER A 36 15.03 -11.55 -0.41
CA SER A 36 16.30 -11.81 0.27
C SER A 36 17.50 -11.83 -0.68
N MET A 37 17.33 -12.35 -1.89
CA MET A 37 18.39 -12.30 -2.92
C MET A 37 18.68 -10.86 -3.34
N ALA A 38 17.65 -10.05 -3.56
CA ALA A 38 17.77 -8.64 -3.90
C ALA A 38 18.49 -7.84 -2.82
N LEU A 39 18.13 -8.02 -1.54
CA LEU A 39 18.79 -7.38 -0.41
C LEU A 39 20.28 -7.76 -0.33
N ARG A 40 20.60 -9.06 -0.44
CA ARG A 40 22.01 -9.52 -0.49
C ARG A 40 22.79 -9.01 -1.70
N ALA A 41 22.11 -8.64 -2.79
CA ALA A 41 22.72 -8.01 -3.96
C ALA A 41 22.95 -6.49 -3.78
N GLY A 42 22.59 -5.92 -2.63
CA GLY A 42 22.73 -4.49 -2.35
C GLY A 42 21.65 -3.62 -2.98
N ILE A 43 20.51 -4.21 -3.36
CA ILE A 43 19.35 -3.42 -3.82
C ILE A 43 18.76 -2.68 -2.63
N ASP A 44 18.55 -1.37 -2.79
CA ASP A 44 17.95 -0.54 -1.76
C ASP A 44 16.56 -1.09 -1.36
N PRO A 45 16.28 -1.31 -0.06
CA PRO A 45 15.01 -1.87 0.37
C PRO A 45 13.77 -1.08 -0.06
N SER A 46 13.88 0.24 -0.24
CA SER A 46 12.76 1.08 -0.71
C SER A 46 12.34 0.68 -2.12
N GLN A 47 13.29 0.34 -3.00
CA GLN A 47 12.98 -0.14 -4.35
C GLN A 47 12.20 -1.46 -4.31
N ILE A 48 12.53 -2.36 -3.39
CA ILE A 48 11.79 -3.62 -3.21
C ILE A 48 10.36 -3.33 -2.71
N VAL A 49 10.21 -2.40 -1.76
CA VAL A 49 8.90 -1.96 -1.28
C VAL A 49 8.07 -1.40 -2.42
N ASP A 50 8.63 -0.53 -3.26
CA ASP A 50 7.92 0.10 -4.38
C ASP A 50 7.47 -0.92 -5.44
N GLN A 51 8.25 -1.97 -5.68
CA GLN A 51 7.86 -3.04 -6.61
C GLN A 51 6.73 -3.93 -6.07
N LEU A 52 6.67 -4.14 -4.74
CA LEU A 52 5.74 -5.08 -4.12
C LEU A 52 4.46 -4.41 -3.61
N ARG A 53 4.53 -3.13 -3.22
CA ARG A 53 3.41 -2.36 -2.67
C ARG A 53 2.30 -2.22 -3.70
N GLY A 54 1.07 -2.49 -3.26
CA GLY A 54 -0.12 -2.33 -4.11
C GLY A 54 -0.37 -3.49 -5.08
N ILE A 55 0.45 -4.55 -5.10
CA ILE A 55 0.06 -5.80 -5.75
C ILE A 55 -1.17 -6.36 -5.02
N THR A 56 -2.25 -6.62 -5.73
CA THR A 56 -3.55 -7.01 -5.15
C THR A 56 -3.92 -8.45 -5.44
N ASP A 57 -4.53 -9.12 -4.47
CA ASP A 57 -5.20 -10.42 -4.59
C ASP A 57 -6.45 -10.40 -3.68
N VAL A 58 -6.76 -11.48 -2.95
CA VAL A 58 -7.79 -11.50 -1.91
C VAL A 58 -7.29 -10.74 -0.67
N PRO A 59 -7.83 -9.54 -0.38
CA PRO A 59 -7.32 -8.72 0.71
C PRO A 59 -7.81 -9.23 2.08
N VAL A 60 -6.98 -9.03 3.11
CA VAL A 60 -7.26 -9.44 4.49
C VAL A 60 -6.94 -8.29 5.44
N TRP A 61 -7.76 -8.12 6.47
CA TRP A 61 -7.46 -7.18 7.56
C TRP A 61 -6.60 -7.88 8.61
N ASP A 62 -5.45 -7.29 8.93
CA ASP A 62 -4.54 -7.74 9.98
C ASP A 62 -4.19 -6.56 10.89
N GLY A 63 -4.53 -6.67 12.18
CA GLY A 63 -4.23 -5.63 13.17
C GLY A 63 -4.69 -4.21 12.80
N GLY A 64 -5.84 -4.07 12.12
CA GLY A 64 -6.34 -2.77 11.65
C GLY A 64 -5.69 -2.24 10.36
N THR A 65 -4.72 -2.96 9.79
CA THR A 65 -4.14 -2.66 8.48
C THR A 65 -4.74 -3.57 7.41
N LEU A 66 -5.14 -3.00 6.27
CA LEU A 66 -5.58 -3.77 5.11
C LEU A 66 -4.35 -4.29 4.35
N VAL A 67 -4.15 -5.60 4.34
CA VAL A 67 -3.12 -6.28 3.55
C VAL A 67 -3.74 -6.72 2.23
N ARG A 68 -3.26 -6.18 1.11
CA ARG A 68 -3.91 -6.40 -0.20
C ARG A 68 -3.57 -7.75 -0.82
N SER A 69 -2.43 -8.32 -0.47
CA SER A 69 -1.93 -9.61 -0.94
C SER A 69 -0.69 -10.06 -0.16
N ALA A 70 -0.19 -11.27 -0.44
CA ALA A 70 1.09 -11.77 0.08
C ALA A 70 2.31 -10.86 -0.21
N PRO A 71 2.57 -10.42 -1.47
CA PRO A 71 3.66 -9.47 -1.74
C PRO A 71 3.47 -8.12 -1.05
N ASP A 72 2.24 -7.59 -1.02
CA ASP A 72 1.93 -6.34 -0.32
C ASP A 72 2.21 -6.45 1.19
N ALA A 73 1.98 -7.62 1.79
CA ALA A 73 2.36 -7.91 3.18
C ALA A 73 3.88 -7.81 3.39
N VAL A 74 4.68 -8.30 2.44
CA VAL A 74 6.15 -8.18 2.49
C VAL A 74 6.58 -6.71 2.36
N ALA A 75 5.96 -5.97 1.45
CA ALA A 75 6.20 -4.53 1.29
C ALA A 75 5.88 -3.74 2.57
N LEU A 76 4.73 -4.03 3.19
CA LEU A 76 4.30 -3.44 4.44
C LEU A 76 5.30 -3.75 5.57
N ALA A 77 5.71 -5.02 5.72
CA ALA A 77 6.67 -5.44 6.72
C ALA A 77 8.03 -4.73 6.55
N LEU A 78 8.58 -4.71 5.33
CA LEU A 78 9.84 -4.02 5.03
C LEU A 78 9.73 -2.52 5.31
N SER A 79 8.66 -1.87 4.86
CA SER A 79 8.49 -0.42 5.03
C SER A 79 8.46 0.03 6.48
N ARG A 80 7.89 -0.77 7.39
CA ARG A 80 7.89 -0.48 8.83
C ARG A 80 9.31 -0.37 9.40
N HIS A 81 10.24 -1.20 8.92
CA HIS A 81 11.63 -1.14 9.38
C HIS A 81 12.42 0.02 8.77
N LEU A 82 12.06 0.47 7.57
CA LEU A 82 12.68 1.64 6.95
C LEU A 82 12.27 2.94 7.63
N THR A 83 11.02 3.07 8.05
CA THR A 83 10.59 4.24 8.82
C THR A 83 11.27 4.27 10.19
N ASN A 84 11.37 3.12 10.87
CA ASN A 84 12.01 3.03 12.19
C ASN A 84 13.53 3.31 12.19
N LEU A 85 14.23 3.11 11.07
CA LEU A 85 15.65 3.50 10.94
C LEU A 85 15.82 5.01 10.74
N ASN A 86 14.82 5.67 10.16
CA ASN A 86 14.85 7.11 9.89
C ASN A 86 14.33 7.96 11.05
N ASP A 87 13.56 7.38 11.98
CA ASP A 87 12.93 8.08 13.10
C ASP A 87 13.46 7.62 14.47
N GLY A 88 14.45 8.36 14.97
CA GLY A 88 14.58 8.65 16.40
C GLY A 88 13.50 9.63 16.93
N SER A 89 12.38 9.75 16.22
CA SER A 89 11.25 10.63 16.55
C SER A 89 9.96 9.82 16.53
N ASN A 90 9.32 9.73 17.70
CA ASN A 90 7.99 9.15 17.89
C ASN A 90 6.99 9.73 16.88
N VAL A 91 6.36 8.87 16.08
CA VAL A 91 5.04 9.17 15.51
C VAL A 91 4.12 7.96 15.71
N ILE A 92 3.18 8.18 16.62
CA ILE A 92 2.05 7.36 17.02
C ILE A 92 1.09 7.06 15.86
N ASP A 93 0.59 5.82 15.86
CA ASP A 93 -0.54 5.26 15.11
C ASP A 93 -1.44 6.27 14.40
N SER A 94 -1.42 6.26 13.07
CA SER A 94 -2.40 6.97 12.23
C SER A 94 -2.79 6.11 11.03
N VAL A 95 -3.25 4.89 11.27
CA VAL A 95 -3.92 4.06 10.24
C VAL A 95 -5.15 3.38 10.82
N ALA A 96 -6.04 4.19 11.40
CA ALA A 96 -7.37 3.74 11.83
C ALA A 96 -8.40 4.86 11.64
N SER A 97 -8.84 5.09 10.40
CA SER A 97 -10.17 5.66 10.11
C SER A 97 -10.45 5.73 8.61
N SER A 98 -10.93 4.63 8.04
CA SER A 98 -11.72 4.69 6.80
C SER A 98 -12.72 3.53 6.74
N ALA A 99 -13.43 3.30 7.84
CA ALA A 99 -14.57 2.38 7.89
C ALA A 99 -15.56 2.82 8.97
N GLN A 100 -16.26 3.93 8.76
CA GLN A 100 -17.55 4.13 9.42
C GLN A 100 -18.59 4.55 8.38
N LEU A 101 -19.52 3.62 8.17
CA LEU A 101 -20.67 3.69 7.29
C LEU A 101 -21.49 4.98 7.52
N GLY A 102 -21.71 5.73 6.43
CA GLY A 102 -22.74 6.77 6.36
C GLY A 102 -24.09 6.16 6.00
N LEU A 103 -24.78 5.56 6.98
CA LEU A 103 -26.15 5.04 6.87
C LEU A 103 -27.11 5.90 7.70
N PHE A 104 -27.36 7.15 7.31
CA PHE A 104 -28.50 7.94 7.79
C PHE A 104 -29.03 8.86 6.69
N PRO A 105 -30.30 8.72 6.26
CA PRO A 105 -30.94 9.68 5.36
C PRO A 105 -31.72 10.72 6.18
N SER A 106 -31.43 12.01 5.96
CA SER A 106 -32.24 13.12 6.50
C SER A 106 -32.39 14.25 5.47
N THR A 107 -33.50 14.16 4.73
CA THR A 107 -34.46 15.20 4.33
C THR A 107 -34.04 16.68 4.12
N ASN A 108 -34.40 17.15 2.91
CA ASN A 108 -34.95 18.48 2.52
C ASN A 108 -33.99 19.65 2.24
N LYS A 109 -33.75 20.00 0.96
CA LYS A 109 -34.53 20.98 0.15
C LYS A 109 -33.92 21.17 -1.25
N GLU A 110 -34.78 21.55 -2.18
CA GLU A 110 -34.61 21.67 -3.65
C GLU A 110 -33.60 22.73 -4.12
N SER A 111 -32.86 22.42 -5.19
CA SER A 111 -32.71 23.28 -6.39
C SER A 111 -31.99 22.52 -7.52
N ASP A 112 -32.59 22.58 -8.71
CA ASP A 112 -32.16 22.02 -9.99
C ASP A 112 -30.78 22.49 -10.47
N GLN A 113 -29.98 21.56 -11.03
CA GLN A 113 -29.49 21.54 -12.43
C GLN A 113 -28.27 20.60 -12.59
N GLN A 114 -28.55 19.41 -13.11
CA GLN A 114 -27.89 18.74 -14.24
C GLN A 114 -26.47 19.23 -14.64
N ASP A 115 -25.43 18.48 -14.25
CA ASP A 115 -24.43 17.98 -15.19
C ASP A 115 -23.66 16.80 -14.60
N ASN A 116 -23.84 15.62 -15.22
CA ASN A 116 -23.39 14.34 -14.71
C ASN A 116 -22.36 13.80 -15.70
N SER A 117 -21.12 14.26 -15.56
CA SER A 117 -19.95 13.63 -16.19
C SER A 117 -18.78 13.71 -15.23
N ASN A 118 -18.63 12.67 -14.39
CA ASN A 118 -17.33 12.29 -13.84
C ASN A 118 -16.45 11.88 -15.02
N THR A 119 -15.89 12.86 -15.72
CA THR A 119 -14.94 12.63 -16.80
C THR A 119 -13.68 12.08 -16.14
N ALA A 120 -13.55 10.75 -16.12
CA ALA A 120 -12.28 10.11 -15.81
C ALA A 120 -11.24 10.73 -16.73
N SER A 121 -10.39 11.59 -16.17
CA SER A 121 -9.25 12.10 -16.92
C SER A 121 -8.38 10.87 -17.19
N GLY A 122 -8.29 10.40 -18.43
CA GLY A 122 -7.50 9.22 -18.80
C GLY A 122 -5.98 9.36 -18.56
N ALA A 123 -5.57 10.31 -17.71
CA ALA A 123 -4.22 10.51 -17.26
C ALA A 123 -3.83 9.44 -16.25
N LYS A 124 -2.70 8.78 -16.53
CA LYS A 124 -2.06 7.83 -15.64
C LYS A 124 -1.38 8.58 -14.50
N CYS A 125 -1.49 8.05 -13.29
CA CYS A 125 -0.79 8.59 -12.13
C CYS A 125 0.73 8.55 -12.33
N PRO A 126 1.49 9.59 -11.95
CA PRO A 126 2.95 9.56 -12.04
C PRO A 126 3.62 8.79 -10.90
N GLU A 127 2.94 8.65 -9.75
CA GLU A 127 3.46 8.00 -8.53
C GLU A 127 3.05 6.52 -8.43
N CYS A 128 2.05 6.09 -9.18
CA CYS A 128 1.61 4.70 -9.22
C CYS A 128 1.05 4.33 -10.59
N SER A 129 0.69 3.07 -10.80
CA SER A 129 0.09 2.61 -12.06
C SER A 129 -1.40 2.93 -12.21
N GLY A 130 -2.00 3.61 -11.22
CA GLY A 130 -3.42 3.97 -11.18
C GLY A 130 -3.81 5.11 -12.12
N TYR A 131 -5.10 5.49 -12.08
CA TYR A 131 -5.65 6.57 -12.89
C TYR A 131 -5.94 7.81 -12.05
N LEU A 132 -5.92 8.98 -12.70
CA LEU A 132 -6.23 10.26 -12.08
C LEU A 132 -7.70 10.64 -12.30
N LEU A 133 -8.36 11.03 -11.22
CA LEU A 133 -9.70 11.56 -11.22
C LEU A 133 -9.61 13.09 -11.08
N HIS A 134 -10.38 13.81 -11.90
CA HIS A 134 -10.43 15.25 -11.81
C HIS A 134 -11.58 15.65 -10.88
N GLN A 135 -11.28 16.37 -9.80
CA GLN A 135 -12.28 16.83 -8.86
C GLN A 135 -11.85 18.20 -8.31
N GLU A 136 -12.78 19.17 -8.30
CA GLU A 136 -12.55 20.53 -7.79
C GLU A 136 -11.33 21.27 -8.38
N GLY A 137 -10.95 20.99 -9.65
CA GLY A 137 -9.78 21.60 -10.29
C GLY A 137 -8.43 20.97 -9.91
N CYS A 138 -8.47 19.82 -9.25
CA CYS A 138 -7.29 19.02 -8.93
C CYS A 138 -7.38 17.62 -9.55
N LEU A 139 -6.23 17.07 -9.93
CA LEU A 139 -6.06 15.67 -10.29
C LEU A 139 -5.73 14.86 -9.04
N ASN A 140 -6.53 13.85 -8.74
CA ASN A 140 -6.38 12.97 -7.57
C ASN A 140 -6.26 11.50 -7.99
N CYS A 141 -5.30 10.76 -7.44
CA CYS A 141 -5.21 9.30 -7.57
C CYS A 141 -5.79 8.60 -6.33
N PRO A 142 -6.89 7.83 -6.45
CA PRO A 142 -7.44 7.09 -5.31
C PRO A 142 -6.55 5.93 -4.85
N ASP A 143 -5.61 5.47 -5.68
CA ASP A 143 -4.78 4.30 -5.41
C ASP A 143 -3.53 4.61 -4.58
N CYS A 144 -2.94 5.79 -4.75
CA CYS A 144 -1.72 6.20 -4.03
C CYS A 144 -1.83 7.57 -3.32
N GLY A 145 -2.94 8.29 -3.48
CA GLY A 145 -3.18 9.59 -2.85
C GLY A 145 -2.47 10.77 -3.53
N TYR A 146 -1.93 10.60 -4.73
CA TYR A 146 -1.36 11.69 -5.51
C TYR A 146 -2.39 12.78 -5.75
N ASN A 147 -2.05 14.03 -5.44
CA ASN A 147 -2.89 15.21 -5.67
C ASN A 147 -2.07 16.27 -6.38
N LYS A 148 -2.65 16.90 -7.40
CA LYS A 148 -2.10 18.10 -8.03
C LYS A 148 -3.22 19.03 -8.47
N CYS A 149 -3.27 20.22 -7.90
CA CYS A 149 -4.19 21.29 -8.29
C CYS A 149 -3.51 22.23 -9.29
N GLU A 150 -4.27 22.75 -10.25
CA GLU A 150 -3.82 23.82 -11.15
C GLU A 150 -3.98 25.23 -10.54
#